data_AF-A0A832N9A4-F1
#
_entry.id   AF-A0A832N9A4-F1
#
_cell.length_a   1.000
_cell.length_b   1.000
_cell.length_c   1.000
_cell.angle_alpha   90.00
_cell.angle_beta   90.00
_cell.angle_gamma   90.00
#
_symmetry.space_group_name_H-M   'P 1'
#
loop_
_entity.id
_entity.type
_entity.pdbx_description
1 polymer ?
#
loop_
_entity_poly.entity_id
_entity_poly.type
_entity_poly.pdbx_seq_one_letter_code
_entity_poly.pdbx_strand_id
1 'polypeptide(L)'
;MPRWTREEKLWAAGWGLLVMLLAFLPYLFALARTPGGYQFMGFLGNPDDRNAHLAWIRQALEGRLLLRNEYTTEPHEGRFLNLYFLFLGRLAAGLGLSPYSVY
;
A
#
# COMPACT_ATOMS: atom_id res chain seq x y z
N MET A 1 -17.94 28.64 -15.89
CA MET A 1 -16.80 27.69 -15.89
C MET A 1 -16.66 27.10 -17.28
N PRO A 2 -15.48 27.11 -17.92
CA PRO A 2 -15.29 26.51 -19.23
C PRO A 2 -15.58 25.00 -19.18
N ARG A 3 -16.35 24.49 -20.15
CA ARG A 3 -16.66 23.06 -20.29
C ARG A 3 -15.71 22.44 -21.32
N TRP A 4 -15.00 21.41 -20.89
CA TRP A 4 -14.05 20.66 -21.71
C TRP A 4 -14.79 19.81 -22.74
N THR A 5 -14.26 19.77 -23.96
CA THR A 5 -14.77 18.95 -25.06
C THR A 5 -14.52 17.46 -24.83
N ARG A 6 -15.23 16.59 -25.57
CA ARG A 6 -15.02 15.13 -25.47
C ARG A 6 -13.60 14.74 -25.91
N GLU A 7 -13.06 15.40 -26.92
CA GLU A 7 -11.74 15.13 -27.47
C GLU A 7 -10.64 15.48 -26.46
N GLU A 8 -10.71 16.64 -25.80
CA GLU A 8 -9.76 17.03 -24.76
C GLU A 8 -9.76 16.03 -23.59
N LYS A 9 -10.95 15.55 -23.18
CA LYS A 9 -11.06 14.53 -22.13
C LYS A 9 -10.41 13.20 -22.54
N LEU A 10 -10.63 12.76 -23.79
CA LEU A 10 -10.04 11.52 -24.30
C LEU A 10 -8.52 11.66 -24.44
N TRP A 11 -8.04 12.81 -24.89
CA TRP A 11 -6.61 13.10 -24.99
C TRP A 11 -5.94 13.08 -23.61
N ALA A 12 -6.54 13.77 -22.63
CA ALA A 12 -6.04 13.78 -21.25
C ALA A 12 -6.09 12.38 -20.62
N ALA A 13 -7.16 11.61 -20.85
CA ALA A 13 -7.26 10.23 -20.38
C ALA A 13 -6.21 9.32 -21.03
N GLY A 14 -5.96 9.49 -22.34
CA GLY A 14 -4.94 8.74 -23.07
C GLY A 14 -3.54 9.01 -22.51
N TRP A 15 -3.18 10.27 -22.29
CA TRP A 15 -1.91 10.62 -21.65
C TRP A 15 -1.82 10.15 -20.20
N GLY A 16 -2.90 10.29 -19.43
CA GLY A 16 -2.97 9.78 -18.06
C GLY A 16 -2.72 8.28 -18.01
N LEU A 17 -3.36 7.51 -18.90
CA LEU A 17 -3.17 6.07 -19.02
C LEU A 17 -1.73 5.74 -19.43
N LEU A 18 -1.15 6.45 -20.41
CA LEU A 18 0.23 6.22 -20.83
C LEU A 18 1.21 6.46 -19.69
N VAL A 19 1.11 7.59 -18.98
CA VAL A 19 1.98 7.91 -17.84
C VAL A 19 1.81 6.88 -16.73
N MET A 20 0.58 6.45 -16.45
CA MET A 20 0.30 5.40 -15.48
C MET A 20 1.02 4.10 -15.87
N LEU A 21 0.85 3.64 -17.11
CA LEU A 21 1.51 2.41 -17.61
C LEU A 21 3.04 2.50 -17.53
N LEU A 22 3.61 3.64 -17.90
CA LEU A 22 5.05 3.87 -17.79
C LEU A 22 5.54 3.84 -16.33
N ALA A 23 4.76 4.38 -15.39
CA ALA A 23 5.08 4.33 -13.97
C ALA A 23 5.03 2.90 -13.38
N PHE A 24 4.27 1.99 -13.99
CA PHE A 24 4.21 0.58 -13.60
C PHE A 24 5.37 -0.27 -14.16
N LEU A 25 6.05 0.17 -15.23
CA LEU A 25 7.17 -0.58 -15.82
C LEU A 25 8.25 -1.04 -14.82
N PRO A 26 8.77 -0.20 -13.91
CA PRO A 26 9.80 -0.65 -12.97
C PRO A 26 9.27 -1.71 -11.99
N TYR A 27 7.98 -1.72 -11.67
CA TYR A 27 7.36 -2.76 -10.83
C TYR A 27 7.27 -4.08 -11.57
N LEU A 28 6.85 -4.07 -12.84
CA LEU A 28 6.81 -5.27 -13.68
C LEU A 28 8.22 -5.85 -13.88
N PHE A 29 9.20 -4.97 -14.09
CA PHE A 29 10.60 -5.37 -14.20
C PHE A 29 11.11 -6.02 -12.90
N ALA A 30 10.85 -5.41 -11.75
CA ALA A 30 11.24 -5.98 -10.45
C ALA A 30 10.59 -7.34 -10.22
N LEU A 31 9.29 -7.47 -10.50
CA LEU A 31 8.57 -8.74 -10.40
C LEU A 31 9.22 -9.82 -11.28
N ALA A 32 9.49 -9.51 -12.55
CA ALA A 32 10.06 -10.45 -13.52
C ALA A 32 11.53 -10.82 -13.23
N ARG A 33 12.27 -9.98 -12.50
CA ARG A 33 13.70 -10.17 -12.20
C ARG A 33 13.98 -10.55 -10.74
N THR A 34 12.93 -10.90 -9.97
CA THR A 34 13.08 -11.40 -8.60
C THR A 34 14.00 -12.61 -8.57
N PRO A 35 15.09 -12.60 -7.78
CA PRO A 35 15.99 -13.75 -7.66
C PRO A 35 15.27 -14.99 -7.12
N GLY A 36 15.73 -16.18 -7.51
CA GLY A 36 15.20 -17.44 -6.99
C GLY A 36 15.31 -17.51 -5.47
N GLY A 37 14.25 -17.98 -4.80
CA GLY A 37 14.16 -18.03 -3.34
C GLY A 37 13.68 -16.73 -2.68
N TYR A 38 13.47 -15.66 -3.45
CA TYR A 38 12.92 -14.40 -2.96
C TYR A 38 11.55 -14.12 -3.58
N GLN A 39 10.77 -13.25 -2.93
CA GLN A 39 9.50 -12.74 -3.45
C GLN A 39 9.54 -11.21 -3.48
N PHE A 40 9.12 -10.63 -4.60
CA PHE A 40 8.97 -9.18 -4.69
C PHE A 40 7.71 -8.75 -3.93
N MET A 41 7.92 -7.96 -2.88
CA MET A 41 6.85 -7.51 -1.97
C MET A 41 6.07 -6.28 -2.48
N GLY A 42 6.29 -5.86 -3.73
CA GLY A 42 5.55 -4.76 -4.35
C GLY A 42 6.13 -3.37 -4.12
N PHE A 43 7.28 -3.24 -3.46
CA PHE A 43 7.89 -1.94 -3.12
C PHE A 43 9.26 -1.75 -3.77
N LEU A 44 9.41 -0.68 -4.55
CA LEU A 44 10.68 -0.32 -5.19
C LEU A 44 11.59 0.53 -4.30
N GLY A 45 11.04 1.20 -3.29
CA GLY A 45 11.80 2.13 -2.44
C GLY A 45 11.13 2.38 -1.10
N ASN A 46 11.97 2.76 -0.13
CA ASN A 46 11.64 2.95 1.28
C ASN A 46 10.86 1.77 1.90
N PRO A 47 11.41 0.54 1.88
CA PRO A 47 10.72 -0.62 2.43
C PRO A 47 10.51 -0.52 3.94
N ASP A 48 11.41 0.15 4.67
CA ASP A 48 11.38 0.23 6.13
C ASP A 48 10.12 0.96 6.64
N ASP A 49 9.82 2.12 6.06
CA ASP A 49 8.61 2.89 6.39
C ASP A 49 7.33 2.12 6.03
N ARG A 50 7.32 1.45 4.87
CA ARG A 50 6.17 0.63 4.46
C ARG A 50 5.96 -0.57 5.36
N ASN A 51 7.03 -1.16 5.89
CA ASN A 51 6.93 -2.26 6.84
C ASN A 51 6.34 -1.79 8.18
N ALA A 52 6.53 -0.52 8.57
CA ALA A 52 5.82 0.06 9.71
C ALA A 52 4.31 0.15 9.47
N HIS A 53 3.89 0.59 8.28
CA HIS A 53 2.48 0.60 7.91
C HIS A 53 1.86 -0.79 7.86
N LEU A 54 2.56 -1.77 7.26
CA LEU A 54 2.10 -3.15 7.21
C LEU A 54 1.97 -3.76 8.62
N ALA A 55 2.88 -3.44 9.54
CA ALA A 55 2.79 -3.87 10.93
C ALA A 55 1.54 -3.30 11.63
N TRP A 56 1.17 -2.05 11.33
CA TRP A 56 -0.05 -1.44 11.84
C TRP A 56 -1.34 -2.05 11.26
N ILE A 57 -1.37 -2.34 9.96
CA ILE A 57 -2.48 -3.06 9.33
C ILE A 57 -2.60 -4.46 9.92
N ARG A 58 -1.47 -5.14 10.14
CA ARG A 58 -1.41 -6.46 10.79
C ARG A 58 -1.99 -6.42 12.20
N GLN A 59 -1.60 -5.43 13.02
CA GLN A 59 -2.16 -5.24 14.35
C GLN A 59 -3.67 -4.98 14.34
N ALA A 60 -4.15 -4.17 13.39
CA ALA A 60 -5.58 -3.92 13.22
C ALA A 60 -6.36 -5.17 12.77
N LEU A 61 -5.77 -5.98 11.87
CA LEU A 61 -6.28 -7.29 11.45
C LEU A 61 -6.40 -8.25 12.64
N GLU A 62 -5.41 -8.24 13.54
CA GLU A 62 -5.42 -9.00 14.80
C GLU A 62 -6.43 -8.46 15.84
N GLY A 63 -7.17 -7.40 15.51
CA GLY A 63 -8.24 -6.88 16.34
C GLY A 63 -7.84 -5.73 17.26
N ARG A 64 -6.60 -5.26 17.22
CA ARG A 64 -6.14 -4.13 18.04
C ARG A 64 -6.79 -2.83 17.55
N LEU A 65 -7.17 -1.98 18.49
CA LEU A 65 -7.70 -0.63 18.22
C LEU A 65 -6.62 0.43 18.35
N LEU A 66 -5.77 0.31 19.38
CA LEU A 66 -4.62 1.16 19.57
C LEU A 66 -3.38 0.43 19.06
N LEU A 67 -2.73 1.06 18.09
CA LEU A 67 -1.58 0.53 17.37
C LEU A 67 -0.31 0.90 18.12
N ARG A 68 0.67 0.02 18.06
CA ARG A 68 1.97 0.13 18.71
C ARG A 68 3.08 0.28 17.68
N ASN A 69 4.13 1.03 18.01
CA ASN A 69 5.33 1.07 17.19
C ASN A 69 6.22 -0.14 17.52
N GLU A 70 6.27 -1.14 16.64
CA GLU A 70 7.12 -2.32 16.84
C GLU A 70 8.60 -2.08 16.48
N TYR A 71 8.95 -0.86 16.01
CA TYR A 71 10.30 -0.49 15.57
C TYR A 71 11.09 0.30 16.64
N THR A 72 10.69 0.22 17.90
CA THR A 72 11.47 0.72 19.03
C THR A 72 11.68 -0.40 20.06
N THR A 73 12.83 -0.40 20.72
CA THR A 73 13.16 -1.36 21.78
C THR A 73 12.52 -1.03 23.12
N GLU A 74 11.98 0.19 23.28
CA GLU A 74 11.33 0.63 24.51
C GLU A 74 9.98 -0.09 24.70
N PRO A 75 9.75 -0.80 25.81
CA PRO A 75 8.47 -1.43 26.08
C PRO A 75 7.36 -0.38 26.22
N HIS A 76 6.31 -0.51 25.43
CA HIS A 76 5.15 0.37 25.51
C HIS A 76 3.87 -0.34 25.05
N GLU A 77 2.74 0.24 25.44
CA GLU A 77 1.42 -0.18 24.96
C GLU A 77 1.05 0.53 23.65
N GLY A 78 0.07 -0.02 22.93
CA GLY A 78 -0.51 0.66 21.78
C GLY A 78 -1.18 1.97 22.22
N ARG A 79 -0.76 3.09 21.63
CA ARG A 79 -1.32 4.42 21.91
C ARG A 79 -1.71 5.18 20.65
N PHE A 80 -1.38 4.65 19.47
CA PHE A 80 -1.64 5.30 18.20
C PHE A 80 -2.98 4.84 17.62
N LEU A 81 -3.94 5.76 17.49
CA LEU A 81 -5.19 5.50 16.79
C LEU A 81 -5.06 6.02 15.35
N ASN A 82 -5.21 5.14 14.37
CA ASN A 82 -5.22 5.54 12.96
C ASN A 82 -6.34 4.83 12.20
N LEU A 83 -7.36 5.60 11.82
CA LEU A 83 -8.56 5.08 11.17
C LEU A 83 -8.28 4.43 9.82
N TYR A 84 -7.26 4.89 9.09
CA TYR A 84 -6.87 4.31 7.81
C TYR A 84 -6.35 2.88 7.98
N PHE A 85 -5.38 2.67 8.88
CA PHE A 85 -4.85 1.32 9.13
C PHE A 85 -5.86 0.40 9.82
N LEU A 86 -6.72 0.96 10.67
CA LEU A 86 -7.83 0.21 11.25
C LEU A 86 -8.79 -0.27 10.16
N PHE A 87 -9.19 0.61 9.24
CA PHE A 87 -10.07 0.24 8.13
C PHE A 87 -9.44 -0.87 7.28
N LEU A 88 -8.18 -0.70 6.84
CA LEU A 88 -7.49 -1.70 6.02
C LEU A 88 -7.32 -3.04 6.75
N GLY A 89 -6.98 -3.03 8.03
CA GLY A 89 -6.84 -4.25 8.83
C GLY A 89 -8.16 -4.99 8.99
N ARG A 90 -9.27 -4.26 9.23
CA ARG A 90 -10.61 -4.86 9.31
C ARG A 90 -11.10 -5.37 7.96
N LEU A 91 -10.78 -4.67 6.86
CA LEU A 91 -11.05 -5.13 5.51
C LEU A 91 -10.31 -6.45 5.21
N ALA A 92 -9.01 -6.49 5.52
CA ALA A 92 -8.20 -7.69 5.36
C ALA A 92 -8.72 -8.87 6.21
N ALA A 93 -9.10 -8.61 7.46
CA ALA A 93 -9.72 -9.61 8.33
C ALA A 93 -11.05 -10.15 7.76
N GLY A 94 -11.91 -9.27 7.26
CA GLY A 94 -13.21 -9.66 6.68
C GLY A 94 -13.11 -10.42 5.37
N LEU A 95 -12.06 -10.16 4.57
CA LEU A 95 -11.85 -10.80 3.26
C LEU A 95 -10.85 -11.96 3.30
N GLY A 96 -10.22 -12.24 4.45
CA GLY A 96 -9.16 -13.25 4.56
C GLY A 96 -7.89 -12.91 3.77
N LEU A 97 -7.61 -11.62 3.58
CA LEU A 97 -6.47 -11.12 2.80
C LEU A 97 -5.25 -10.84 3.66
N SER A 98 -4.08 -10.84 3.03
CA SER A 98 -2.84 -10.41 3.69
C SER A 98 -2.77 -8.87 3.81
N PRO A 99 -2.02 -8.32 4.79
CA PRO A 99 -1.76 -6.88 4.85
C PRO A 99 -1.19 -6.29 3.56
N TYR A 100 -0.37 -7.06 2.82
CA TYR A 100 0.20 -6.64 1.53
C TYR A 100 -0.85 -6.46 0.43
N SER A 101 -2.00 -7.13 0.53
CA SER A 101 -3.06 -7.07 -0.49
C SER A 101 -3.97 -5.85 -0.36
N VAL A 102 -3.98 -5.22 0.82
CA VAL A 102 -4.86 -4.08 1.14
C VAL A 102 -4.09 -2.77 1.33
N TYR A 103 -2.77 -2.81 1.23
CA TYR A 103 -1.89 -1.65 1.32
C TYR A 103 -1.62 -1.04 -0.06
#